data_AF-A0AA35NPI1-F1
#
_entry.id   AF-A0AA35NPI1-F1
#
_cell.length_a   1.000
_cell.length_b   1.000
_cell.length_c   1.000
_cell.angle_alpha   90.00
_cell.angle_beta   90.00
_cell.angle_gamma   90.00
#
_symmetry.space_group_name_H-M   'P 1'
#
loop_
_entity.id
_entity.type
_entity.pdbx_description
1 polymer ?
#
loop_
_entity_poly.entity_id
_entity_poly.type
_entity_poly.pdbx_seq_one_letter_code
_entity_poly.pdbx_strand_id
1 'polypeptide(L)'
;MLVLGSLRSVLWSSSTASLIGKRSPCYTYGILYRGFSQSVKTWQEDVSKDDSNLNITPRLLKIVPNDTDIVTLEKQDELIKRRRKLSKEVTQMKRLKPVSPGLRWYRSPIYPYLYKGRPVRALTVVRKKHGGRNNSGKITVRHQGGGHKNRTRLVDFNRWESGSQTVQRIEYDPGRSSHIALLKHSVTGELSYIIACDGLRPGDTVESYRKGIPQTLLNEMGGKVDPAILSVKTTQRGNCLPISMIPIGTIVHNVGITPVGPAKFCRSAGTYARVLAKLPEKNKAVVRLQSGEHRYISLKAIATVGVVSNIDHQNRSLGKAGRSRWLGIRPTVRGVAMNKCDHPHGGGRGKSKSNKLSMSPWGQLAKGYKTRRGKNQNRMKVKDRPRGKDKRL
;
A
#
# COMPACT_ATOMS: atom_id res chain seq x y z
N MET A 1 1.88 -73.61 14.11
CA MET A 1 2.95 -74.21 13.28
C MET A 1 3.45 -73.12 12.35
N LEU A 2 4.54 -72.41 12.68
CA LEU A 2 5.94 -72.69 12.27
C LEU A 2 6.02 -72.78 10.72
N VAL A 3 6.75 -71.95 9.98
CA VAL A 3 8.21 -71.66 9.97
C VAL A 3 8.44 -70.41 9.08
N LEU A 4 8.95 -69.26 9.58
CA LEU A 4 10.34 -68.75 9.50
C LEU A 4 11.10 -68.90 8.15
N GLY A 5 11.54 -67.78 7.57
CA GLY A 5 12.50 -67.77 6.44
C GLY A 5 13.10 -66.39 6.20
N SER A 6 14.28 -66.17 6.76
CA SER A 6 15.14 -64.97 6.71
C SER A 6 16.21 -65.10 5.60
N LEU A 7 17.02 -64.04 5.42
CA LEU A 7 18.27 -63.87 4.64
C LEU A 7 18.06 -63.12 3.31
N ARG A 8 18.89 -62.16 2.86
CA ARG A 8 20.14 -61.56 3.37
C ARG A 8 20.37 -60.23 2.64
N SER A 9 20.97 -59.33 3.38
CA SER A 9 21.76 -58.15 3.01
C SER A 9 22.87 -58.44 2.00
N VAL A 10 23.16 -57.51 1.07
CA VAL A 10 24.53 -57.26 0.55
C VAL A 10 24.76 -55.76 0.35
N LEU A 11 25.62 -55.21 1.20
CA LEU A 11 26.40 -53.99 1.00
C LEU A 11 27.57 -54.30 0.06
N TRP A 12 27.91 -53.38 -0.84
CA TRP A 12 29.29 -53.30 -1.32
C TRP A 12 29.77 -51.86 -1.46
N SER A 13 30.94 -51.65 -0.88
CA SER A 13 31.69 -50.41 -0.75
C SER A 13 32.85 -50.38 -1.74
N SER A 14 33.29 -49.16 -2.04
CA SER A 14 34.68 -48.72 -2.24
C SER A 14 35.52 -49.29 -3.40
N SER A 15 36.03 -48.39 -4.26
CA SER A 15 37.46 -48.15 -4.58
C SER A 15 37.55 -47.28 -5.86
N THR A 16 37.94 -45.99 -5.80
CA THR A 16 39.30 -45.36 -5.85
C THR A 16 40.02 -45.38 -7.21
N ALA A 17 40.77 -44.28 -7.45
CA ALA A 17 41.68 -43.93 -8.56
C ALA A 17 41.02 -43.14 -9.72
N SER A 18 41.11 -41.80 -9.80
CA SER A 18 42.27 -40.90 -10.04
C SER A 18 42.68 -40.77 -11.50
N LEU A 19 42.52 -39.57 -12.08
CA LEU A 19 43.31 -38.92 -13.15
C LEU A 19 42.69 -37.52 -13.36
N ILE A 20 43.22 -36.47 -12.72
CA ILE A 20 44.23 -35.52 -13.26
C ILE A 20 43.75 -34.83 -14.54
N GLY A 21 43.47 -33.51 -14.45
CA GLY A 21 43.07 -32.72 -15.61
C GLY A 21 42.77 -31.24 -15.36
N LYS A 22 43.76 -30.51 -14.82
CA LYS A 22 44.00 -29.05 -14.97
C LYS A 22 42.91 -28.05 -14.52
N ARG A 23 43.20 -27.46 -13.36
CA ARG A 23 42.67 -26.20 -12.83
C ARG A 23 43.19 -25.00 -13.65
N SER A 24 42.33 -23.99 -13.81
CA SER A 24 42.71 -22.59 -14.07
C SER A 24 42.14 -21.71 -12.93
N PRO A 25 42.82 -20.60 -12.56
CA PRO A 25 42.96 -20.22 -11.16
C PRO A 25 41.88 -19.29 -10.64
N CYS A 26 41.72 -19.38 -9.32
CA CYS A 26 40.95 -18.49 -8.46
C CYS A 26 41.55 -17.08 -8.48
N TYR A 27 40.73 -16.06 -8.72
CA TYR A 27 41.07 -14.68 -8.36
C TYR A 27 40.93 -14.51 -6.85
N THR A 28 42.04 -14.65 -6.13
CA THR A 28 42.20 -14.17 -4.76
C THR A 28 42.51 -12.68 -4.80
N TYR A 29 41.57 -11.84 -4.38
CA TYR A 29 41.90 -10.46 -4.01
C TYR A 29 42.58 -10.51 -2.63
N GLY A 30 43.92 -10.46 -2.67
CA GLY A 30 44.77 -10.36 -1.49
C GLY A 30 44.55 -9.04 -0.76
N ILE A 31 44.37 -9.16 0.55
CA ILE A 31 44.35 -8.08 1.51
C ILE A 31 45.80 -7.64 1.73
N LEU A 32 46.14 -6.41 1.35
CA LEU A 32 47.39 -5.75 1.74
C LEU A 32 47.18 -5.09 3.10
N TYR A 33 47.53 -5.81 4.18
CA TYR A 33 47.84 -5.20 5.47
C TYR A 33 49.23 -4.60 5.38
N ARG A 34 49.33 -3.26 5.30
CA ARG A 34 50.56 -2.55 5.70
C ARG A 34 50.46 -2.30 7.20
N GLY A 35 51.35 -2.95 7.95
CA GLY A 35 51.56 -2.67 9.36
C GLY A 35 52.10 -1.26 9.54
N PHE A 36 51.53 -0.55 10.52
CA PHE A 36 52.24 0.52 11.21
C PHE A 36 52.19 0.21 12.71
N SER A 37 53.39 0.14 13.26
CA SER A 37 53.78 -0.12 14.64
C SER A 37 52.86 0.53 15.68
N GLN A 38 52.45 -0.26 16.67
CA GLN A 38 51.92 0.24 17.94
C GLN A 38 53.04 1.00 18.66
N SER A 39 52.84 2.29 18.91
CA SER A 39 53.53 3.00 19.99
C SER A 39 52.47 3.36 21.01
N VAL A 40 52.44 2.61 22.10
CA VAL A 40 51.78 2.98 23.34
C VAL A 40 52.45 4.27 23.83
N LYS A 41 51.72 5.39 23.86
CA LYS A 41 52.12 6.57 24.61
C LYS A 41 51.16 6.68 25.80
N THR A 42 51.75 6.47 26.97
CA THR A 42 51.26 6.82 28.30
C THR A 42 50.66 8.21 28.29
N TRP A 43 49.43 8.33 28.79
CA TRP A 43 48.84 9.62 29.16
C TRP A 43 49.47 10.03 30.48
N GLN A 44 50.42 10.95 30.40
CA GLN A 44 50.93 11.68 31.55
C GLN A 44 50.20 13.03 31.52
N GLU A 45 49.49 13.33 32.61
CA GLU A 45 48.82 14.61 32.82
C GLU A 45 49.90 15.68 33.05
N ASP A 46 50.21 16.45 32.01
CA ASP A 46 51.01 17.66 32.15
C ASP A 46 50.10 18.89 32.15
N VAL A 47 49.86 19.38 33.36
CA VAL A 47 49.36 20.73 33.63
C VAL A 47 50.52 21.70 33.41
N SER A 48 50.49 22.46 32.32
CA SER A 48 51.24 23.73 32.25
C SER A 48 50.63 24.67 31.21
N LYS A 49 50.31 25.87 31.71
CA LYS A 49 49.89 27.07 30.97
C LYS A 49 50.89 27.39 29.88
N ASP A 50 50.41 27.77 28.70
CA ASP A 50 50.99 28.84 27.87
C ASP A 50 50.03 29.19 26.71
N ASP A 51 49.39 30.36 26.84
CA ASP A 51 48.73 31.06 25.75
C ASP A 51 49.81 31.75 24.90
N SER A 52 50.10 31.22 23.70
CA SER A 52 50.62 32.04 22.61
C SER A 52 50.48 31.39 21.23
N ASN A 53 49.68 32.04 20.38
CA ASN A 53 49.74 32.04 18.92
C ASN A 53 49.66 30.68 18.20
N LEU A 54 48.48 30.07 18.23
CA LEU A 54 48.04 29.25 17.11
C LEU A 54 47.81 30.17 15.89
N ASN A 55 48.66 30.07 14.87
CA ASN A 55 48.43 30.66 13.55
C ASN A 55 47.21 29.98 12.88
N ILE A 56 46.00 30.38 13.30
CA ILE A 56 44.74 29.98 12.70
C ILE A 56 44.64 30.68 11.35
N THR A 57 44.86 29.95 10.26
CA THR A 57 44.51 30.48 8.94
C THR A 57 43.01 30.80 8.93
N PRO A 58 42.57 32.03 8.58
CA PRO A 58 41.15 32.43 8.68
C PRO A 58 40.21 31.62 7.78
N ARG A 59 40.75 30.78 6.89
CA ARG A 59 40.00 29.83 6.05
C ARG A 59 39.40 28.63 6.80
N LEU A 60 39.80 28.37 8.05
CA LEU A 60 39.33 27.22 8.84
C LEU A 60 38.24 27.56 9.88
N LEU A 61 37.85 28.83 10.02
CA LEU A 61 36.77 29.25 10.92
C LEU A 61 35.41 29.01 10.24
N LYS A 62 34.70 27.97 10.69
CA LYS A 62 33.32 27.71 10.25
C LYS A 62 32.36 28.59 11.05
N ILE A 63 31.98 29.74 10.50
CA ILE A 63 30.89 30.54 11.05
C ILE A 63 29.58 29.78 10.82
N VAL A 64 29.05 29.15 11.88
CA VAL A 64 27.74 28.50 11.86
C VAL A 64 26.73 29.50 12.43
N PRO A 65 25.66 29.86 11.69
CA PRO A 65 24.62 30.71 12.24
C PRO A 65 23.94 30.00 13.44
N ASN A 66 23.77 30.73 14.54
CA ASN A 66 23.12 30.22 15.75
C ASN A 66 21.62 30.05 15.53
N ASP A 67 21.06 28.91 15.97
CA ASP A 67 19.64 28.53 15.82
C ASP A 67 18.98 28.28 17.18
N THR A 68 19.46 28.95 18.23
CA THR A 68 19.13 28.63 19.63
C THR A 68 17.84 29.28 20.13
N ASP A 69 17.47 30.46 19.58
CA ASP A 69 16.38 31.30 20.09
C ASP A 69 15.08 31.16 19.29
N ILE A 70 14.64 29.92 19.04
CA ILE A 70 13.42 29.65 18.28
C ILE A 70 12.26 29.25 19.21
N VAL A 71 11.14 29.97 19.10
CA VAL A 71 9.92 29.72 19.88
C VAL A 71 9.18 28.47 19.38
N THR A 72 8.44 27.77 20.24
CA THR A 72 7.62 26.59 19.87
C THR A 72 6.60 26.91 18.76
N LEU A 73 6.01 28.10 18.81
CA LEU A 73 5.04 28.60 17.85
C LEU A 73 5.68 28.83 16.47
N GLU A 74 6.90 29.36 16.44
CA GLU A 74 7.69 29.52 15.21
C GLU A 74 8.06 28.16 14.59
N LYS A 75 8.48 27.18 15.41
CA LYS A 75 8.72 25.80 14.96
C LYS A 75 7.46 25.18 14.35
N GLN A 76 6.29 25.44 14.94
CA GLN A 76 5.01 24.96 14.42
C GLN A 76 4.65 25.61 13.08
N ASP A 77 4.82 26.93 12.95
CA ASP A 77 4.59 27.65 11.69
C ASP A 77 5.55 27.18 10.59
N GLU A 78 6.83 26.98 10.91
CA GLU A 78 7.82 26.46 9.97
C GLU A 78 7.43 25.05 9.47
N LEU A 79 6.96 24.18 10.36
CA LEU A 79 6.46 22.85 10.02
C LEU A 79 5.24 22.94 9.08
N ILE A 80 4.32 23.88 9.35
CA ILE A 80 3.15 24.14 8.47
C ILE A 80 3.61 24.64 7.10
N LYS A 81 4.57 25.59 7.04
CA LYS A 81 5.17 26.08 5.78
C LYS A 81 5.80 24.94 4.98
N ARG A 82 6.58 24.05 5.64
CA ARG A 82 7.14 22.83 5.01
C ARG A 82 6.05 21.90 4.48
N ARG A 83 4.98 21.65 5.25
CA ARG A 83 3.81 20.85 4.80
C ARG A 83 3.10 21.47 3.59
N ARG A 84 2.91 22.79 3.58
CA ARG A 84 2.32 23.52 2.43
C ARG A 84 3.21 23.39 1.19
N LYS A 85 4.53 23.51 1.35
CA LYS A 85 5.51 23.30 0.26
C LYS A 85 5.40 21.88 -0.32
N LEU A 86 5.39 20.86 0.54
CA LEU A 86 5.21 19.46 0.13
C LEU A 86 3.87 19.20 -0.57
N SER A 87 2.79 19.85 -0.13
CA SER A 87 1.48 19.71 -0.76
C SER A 87 1.39 20.38 -2.14
N LYS A 88 2.22 21.40 -2.40
CA LYS A 88 2.33 22.05 -3.72
C LYS A 88 3.15 21.23 -4.71
N GLU A 89 4.01 20.33 -4.22
CA GLU A 89 4.83 19.49 -5.08
C GLU A 89 3.96 18.46 -5.81
N VAL A 90 4.04 18.47 -7.14
CA VAL A 90 3.30 17.54 -8.00
C VAL A 90 4.11 16.26 -8.20
N THR A 91 3.45 15.10 -8.17
CA THR A 91 4.10 13.81 -8.48
C THR A 91 4.67 13.82 -9.89
N GLN A 92 5.98 13.65 -10.02
CA GLN A 92 6.62 13.52 -11.33
C GLN A 92 6.33 12.15 -11.98
N MET A 93 6.11 12.14 -13.29
CA MET A 93 5.90 10.92 -14.06
C MET A 93 7.19 10.46 -14.75
N LYS A 94 7.62 9.24 -14.46
CA LYS A 94 8.79 8.60 -15.09
C LYS A 94 8.51 8.29 -16.56
N ARG A 95 9.38 8.80 -17.43
CA ARG A 95 9.49 8.46 -18.84
C ARG A 95 10.95 8.13 -19.15
N LEU A 96 11.22 6.99 -19.76
CA LEU A 96 12.57 6.62 -20.23
C LEU A 96 12.78 7.10 -21.67
N LYS A 97 14.05 7.22 -22.09
CA LYS A 97 14.41 7.39 -23.50
C LYS A 97 13.80 6.24 -24.32
N PRO A 98 13.14 6.51 -25.45
CA PRO A 98 12.39 5.51 -26.21
C PRO A 98 13.30 4.67 -27.12
N VAL A 99 14.37 4.09 -26.57
CA VAL A 99 15.33 3.23 -27.31
C VAL A 99 14.70 1.93 -27.81
N SER A 100 13.57 1.53 -27.23
CA SER A 100 12.75 0.40 -27.67
C SER A 100 11.31 0.87 -27.86
N PRO A 101 10.57 0.37 -28.88
CA PRO A 101 9.18 0.77 -29.12
C PRO A 101 8.29 0.54 -27.90
N GLY A 102 8.54 -0.50 -27.11
CA GLY A 102 7.78 -0.80 -25.89
C GLY A 102 8.04 0.19 -24.73
N LEU A 103 9.11 0.99 -24.78
CA LEU A 103 9.42 2.02 -23.78
C LEU A 103 8.73 3.35 -24.08
N ARG A 104 8.42 3.65 -25.35
CA ARG A 104 7.82 4.92 -25.81
C ARG A 104 6.63 5.35 -24.96
N TRP A 105 5.73 4.41 -24.67
CA TRP A 105 4.49 4.64 -23.94
C TRP A 105 4.52 4.24 -22.47
N TYR A 106 5.66 3.78 -21.95
CA TYR A 106 5.76 3.45 -20.53
C TYR A 106 5.74 4.73 -19.67
N ARG A 107 4.80 4.80 -18.73
CA ARG A 107 4.67 5.89 -17.77
C ARG A 107 4.40 5.33 -16.37
N SER A 108 5.10 5.84 -15.36
CA SER A 108 4.89 5.44 -13.96
C SER A 108 5.11 6.64 -13.05
N PRO A 109 4.28 6.86 -12.01
CA PRO A 109 4.56 7.90 -11.02
C PRO A 109 5.85 7.60 -10.25
N ILE A 110 6.58 8.66 -9.88
CA ILE A 110 7.80 8.60 -9.07
C ILE A 110 7.46 9.00 -7.65
N TYR A 111 7.77 8.14 -6.69
CA TYR A 111 7.63 8.41 -5.26
C TYR A 111 9.00 8.29 -4.58
N PRO A 112 9.75 9.40 -4.42
CA PRO A 112 11.11 9.35 -3.87
C PRO A 112 11.13 8.95 -2.39
N TYR A 113 10.07 9.30 -1.64
CA TYR A 113 9.90 8.93 -0.23
C TYR A 113 9.54 7.44 -0.02
N LEU A 114 9.30 6.69 -1.09
CA LEU A 114 8.90 5.29 -1.00
C LEU A 114 10.10 4.41 -0.63
N TYR A 115 9.90 3.51 0.32
CA TYR A 115 10.94 2.63 0.81
C TYR A 115 11.45 1.66 -0.26
N LYS A 116 12.77 1.52 -0.37
CA LYS A 116 13.46 0.72 -1.40
C LYS A 116 13.80 -0.72 -0.95
N GLY A 117 13.61 -1.04 0.34
CA GLY A 117 13.98 -2.33 0.93
C GLY A 117 12.86 -3.38 0.90
N ARG A 118 13.05 -4.46 1.68
CA ARG A 118 12.10 -5.56 1.81
C ARG A 118 11.05 -5.27 2.91
N PRO A 119 9.83 -5.82 2.80
CA PRO A 119 8.83 -5.71 3.86
C PRO A 119 9.23 -6.52 5.10
N VAL A 120 8.66 -6.19 6.25
CA VAL A 120 8.84 -6.95 7.50
C VAL A 120 8.37 -8.39 7.31
N ARG A 121 9.28 -9.36 7.45
CA ARG A 121 9.02 -10.75 7.05
C ARG A 121 7.87 -11.40 7.83
N ALA A 122 7.73 -11.06 9.12
CA ALA A 122 6.67 -11.53 10.02
C ALA A 122 5.27 -11.13 9.54
N LEU A 123 5.12 -9.91 9.00
CA LEU A 123 3.84 -9.38 8.52
C LEU A 123 3.52 -9.76 7.06
N THR A 124 4.16 -10.83 6.54
CA THR A 124 3.95 -11.28 5.17
C THR A 124 3.71 -12.77 5.08
N VAL A 125 2.74 -13.15 4.24
CA VAL A 125 2.38 -14.54 3.92
C VAL A 125 2.60 -14.80 2.43
N VAL A 126 2.84 -16.06 2.06
CA VAL A 126 2.94 -16.44 0.65
C VAL A 126 1.59 -16.23 -0.04
N ARG A 127 1.59 -15.55 -1.20
CA ARG A 127 0.37 -15.42 -2.01
C ARG A 127 0.25 -16.61 -2.95
N LYS A 128 -0.51 -17.64 -2.54
CA LYS A 128 -0.83 -18.80 -3.39
C LYS A 128 -1.54 -18.33 -4.67
N LYS A 129 -1.04 -18.78 -5.82
CA LYS A 129 -1.64 -18.48 -7.13
C LYS A 129 -2.62 -19.59 -7.50
N HIS A 130 -3.78 -19.19 -8.02
CA HIS A 130 -4.81 -20.13 -8.47
C HIS A 130 -4.95 -20.16 -10.00
N GLY A 131 -4.39 -19.17 -10.72
CA GLY A 131 -4.49 -19.08 -12.19
C GLY A 131 -5.93 -18.92 -12.70
N GLY A 132 -6.84 -18.40 -11.87
CA GLY A 132 -8.26 -18.26 -12.20
C GLY A 132 -9.09 -19.55 -12.08
N ARG A 133 -8.54 -20.60 -11.46
CA ARG A 133 -9.22 -21.89 -11.25
C ARG A 133 -9.93 -21.96 -9.89
N ASN A 134 -11.03 -22.70 -9.83
CA ASN A 134 -11.72 -23.06 -8.59
C ASN A 134 -11.15 -24.35 -7.96
N ASN A 135 -11.79 -24.85 -6.90
CA ASN A 135 -11.45 -26.12 -6.25
C ASN A 135 -11.54 -27.34 -7.18
N SER A 136 -12.43 -27.33 -8.19
CA SER A 136 -12.53 -28.39 -9.21
C SER A 136 -11.42 -28.35 -10.27
N GLY A 137 -10.50 -27.37 -10.21
CA GLY A 137 -9.45 -27.19 -11.21
C GLY A 137 -9.91 -26.54 -12.52
N LYS A 138 -11.21 -26.22 -12.67
CA LYS A 138 -11.77 -25.56 -13.85
C LYS A 138 -11.54 -24.05 -13.79
N ILE A 139 -11.30 -23.42 -14.94
CA ILE A 139 -11.14 -21.96 -15.03
C ILE A 139 -12.51 -21.29 -14.84
N THR A 140 -12.69 -20.59 -13.73
CA THR A 140 -13.92 -19.82 -13.43
C THR A 140 -13.72 -18.33 -13.69
N VAL A 141 -12.50 -17.82 -13.49
CA VAL A 141 -12.14 -16.43 -13.79
C VAL A 141 -11.12 -16.41 -14.92
N ARG A 142 -11.55 -15.99 -16.10
CA ARG A 142 -10.69 -15.91 -17.29
C ARG A 142 -9.59 -14.86 -17.11
N HIS A 143 -8.55 -14.99 -17.93
CA HIS A 143 -7.46 -14.02 -18.08
C HIS A 143 -6.51 -13.85 -16.88
N GLN A 144 -6.50 -14.79 -15.93
CA GLN A 144 -5.56 -14.79 -14.81
C GLN A 144 -4.49 -15.88 -14.96
N GLY A 145 -3.24 -15.58 -14.62
CA GLY A 145 -2.16 -16.58 -14.52
C GLY A 145 -0.78 -16.06 -14.89
N GLY A 146 0.26 -16.78 -14.45
CA GLY A 146 1.65 -16.57 -14.89
C GLY A 146 2.33 -15.25 -14.47
N GLY A 147 1.82 -14.56 -13.45
CA GLY A 147 2.45 -13.32 -12.95
C GLY A 147 3.71 -13.56 -12.11
N HIS A 148 4.36 -12.50 -11.64
CA HIS A 148 5.51 -12.59 -10.73
C HIS A 148 5.15 -13.25 -9.38
N LYS A 149 6.12 -13.87 -8.69
CA LYS A 149 5.90 -14.44 -7.34
C LYS A 149 5.67 -13.30 -6.35
N ASN A 150 4.60 -13.41 -5.56
CA ASN A 150 4.17 -12.34 -4.66
C ASN A 150 4.01 -12.85 -3.23
N ARG A 151 4.09 -11.91 -2.28
CA ARG A 151 3.77 -12.11 -0.87
C ARG A 151 2.60 -11.22 -0.52
N THR A 152 1.59 -11.75 0.16
CA THR A 152 0.49 -10.94 0.70
C THR A 152 0.99 -10.27 1.98
N ARG A 153 0.79 -8.96 2.12
CA ARG A 153 1.04 -8.26 3.39
C ARG A 153 -0.23 -8.26 4.23
N LEU A 154 -0.05 -8.62 5.51
CA LEU A 154 -1.09 -8.58 6.53
C LEU A 154 -1.28 -7.12 6.93
N VAL A 155 -2.32 -6.50 6.37
CA VAL A 155 -2.68 -5.10 6.63
C VAL A 155 -3.83 -5.08 7.61
N ASP A 156 -3.71 -4.27 8.64
CA ASP A 156 -4.75 -4.04 9.62
C ASP A 156 -5.84 -3.12 9.06
N PHE A 157 -6.96 -3.72 8.68
CA PHE A 157 -8.18 -3.02 8.29
C PHE A 157 -9.15 -2.78 9.45
N ASN A 158 -8.82 -3.30 10.63
CA ASN A 158 -9.65 -3.19 11.82
C ASN A 158 -9.22 -2.02 12.70
N ARG A 159 -7.93 -1.76 12.91
CA ARG A 159 -7.45 -0.65 13.74
C ARG A 159 -8.07 -0.69 15.15
N TRP A 160 -7.99 -1.85 15.82
CA TRP A 160 -8.53 -2.01 17.18
C TRP A 160 -7.58 -1.48 18.25
N GLU A 161 -6.28 -1.56 18.01
CA GLU A 161 -5.29 -1.04 18.94
C GLU A 161 -5.36 0.49 18.97
N SER A 162 -5.60 1.02 20.17
CA SER A 162 -5.65 2.45 20.46
C SER A 162 -4.27 2.97 20.85
N GLY A 163 -4.07 4.28 20.78
CA GLY A 163 -2.80 4.92 21.12
C GLY A 163 -2.03 5.41 19.90
N SER A 164 -1.04 6.25 20.17
CA SER A 164 -0.20 6.86 19.15
C SER A 164 0.74 5.82 18.52
N GLN A 165 0.78 5.83 17.20
CA GLN A 165 1.62 4.97 16.40
C GLN A 165 2.41 5.81 15.38
N THR A 166 3.73 5.68 15.40
CA THR A 166 4.61 6.42 14.50
C THR A 166 4.77 5.68 13.18
N VAL A 167 4.60 6.38 12.06
CA VAL A 167 4.85 5.86 10.72
C VAL A 167 6.35 5.72 10.52
N GLN A 168 6.85 4.49 10.50
CA GLN A 168 8.26 4.21 10.29
C GLN A 168 8.67 4.43 8.84
N ARG A 169 7.85 3.95 7.90
CA ARG A 169 8.12 4.04 6.46
C ARG A 169 6.89 3.73 5.63
N ILE A 170 6.92 4.13 4.36
CA ILE A 170 5.88 3.83 3.38
C ILE A 170 6.45 2.88 2.33
N GLU A 171 5.76 1.78 2.06
CA GLU A 171 6.22 0.70 1.19
C GLU A 171 5.30 0.48 -0.01
N TYR A 172 5.89 -0.06 -1.08
CA TYR A 172 5.17 -0.61 -2.21
C TYR A 172 4.53 -1.97 -1.87
N ASP A 173 3.27 -2.16 -2.27
CA ASP A 173 2.61 -3.48 -2.22
C ASP A 173 2.20 -3.97 -3.63
N PRO A 174 2.68 -5.14 -4.09
CA PRO A 174 2.32 -5.72 -5.39
C PRO A 174 0.88 -6.24 -5.51
N GLY A 175 0.21 -6.49 -4.39
CA GLY A 175 -1.14 -7.06 -4.26
C GLY A 175 -2.27 -6.04 -4.20
N ARG A 176 -1.96 -4.73 -4.24
CA ARG A 176 -2.94 -3.63 -4.26
C ARG A 176 -2.39 -2.41 -5.01
N SER A 177 -3.26 -1.44 -5.28
CA SER A 177 -2.85 -0.18 -5.93
C SER A 177 -2.33 0.86 -4.94
N SER A 178 -2.86 0.92 -3.72
CA SER A 178 -2.43 1.88 -2.69
C SER A 178 -1.03 1.54 -2.16
N HIS A 179 -0.36 2.54 -1.58
CA HIS A 179 0.80 2.28 -0.73
C HIS A 179 0.35 1.77 0.65
N ILE A 180 1.30 1.22 1.40
CA ILE A 180 1.11 0.84 2.79
C ILE A 180 2.11 1.55 3.67
N ALA A 181 1.69 1.91 4.87
CA ALA A 181 2.56 2.47 5.89
C ALA A 181 2.84 1.41 6.94
N LEU A 182 4.11 1.25 7.33
CA LEU A 182 4.49 0.47 8.49
C LEU A 182 4.43 1.38 9.71
N LEU A 183 3.60 1.01 10.67
CA LEU A 183 3.46 1.68 11.95
C LEU A 183 4.27 0.94 13.00
N LYS A 184 4.78 1.70 13.97
CA LYS A 184 5.28 1.19 15.24
C LYS A 184 4.46 1.82 16.36
N HIS A 185 3.86 1.00 17.22
CA HIS A 185 3.15 1.48 18.38
C HIS A 185 4.14 2.13 19.37
N SER A 186 3.84 3.33 19.87
CA SER A 186 4.79 4.07 20.71
C SER A 186 4.99 3.42 22.08
N VAL A 187 3.95 2.85 22.67
CA VAL A 187 4.00 2.15 23.97
C VAL A 187 4.47 0.70 23.80
N THR A 188 3.67 -0.14 23.14
CA THR A 188 3.95 -1.57 22.96
C THR A 188 5.15 -1.89 22.06
N GLY A 189 5.53 -1.00 21.14
CA GLY A 189 6.55 -1.27 20.13
C GLY A 189 6.10 -2.19 19.00
N GLU A 190 4.85 -2.67 19.01
CA GLU A 190 4.29 -3.55 17.99
C GLU A 190 4.29 -2.93 16.60
N LEU A 191 4.54 -3.76 15.59
CA LEU A 191 4.60 -3.36 14.19
C LEU A 191 3.33 -3.79 13.46
N SER A 192 2.71 -2.88 12.72
CA SER A 192 1.52 -3.17 11.93
C SER A 192 1.53 -2.43 10.60
N TYR A 193 0.97 -3.03 9.55
CA TYR A 193 0.76 -2.34 8.29
C TYR A 193 -0.64 -1.74 8.21
N ILE A 194 -0.73 -0.50 7.72
CA ILE A 194 -2.01 0.12 7.35
C ILE A 194 -1.97 0.55 5.88
N ILE A 195 -3.13 0.88 5.29
CA ILE A 195 -3.15 1.62 4.03
C ILE A 195 -2.61 3.03 4.29
N ALA A 196 -1.66 3.47 3.48
CA ALA A 196 -1.14 4.83 3.59
C ALA A 196 -2.18 5.84 3.08
N CYS A 197 -2.38 6.89 3.86
CA CYS A 197 -3.14 8.07 3.45
C CYS A 197 -2.32 8.92 2.49
N ASP A 198 -2.99 9.71 1.65
CA ASP A 198 -2.35 10.77 0.90
C ASP A 198 -1.73 11.81 1.84
N GLY A 199 -0.57 12.34 1.47
CA GLY A 199 0.20 13.27 2.30
C GLY A 199 0.77 12.68 3.60
N LEU A 200 0.66 11.36 3.84
CA LEU A 200 1.35 10.69 4.95
C LEU A 200 2.83 10.51 4.60
N ARG A 201 3.73 10.73 5.56
CA ARG A 201 5.18 10.56 5.41
C ARG A 201 5.80 9.79 6.59
N PRO A 202 6.99 9.19 6.41
CA PRO A 202 7.75 8.65 7.53
C PRO A 202 7.97 9.73 8.60
N GLY A 203 7.79 9.38 9.86
CA GLY A 203 7.85 10.29 11.01
C GLY A 203 6.49 10.87 11.45
N ASP A 204 5.46 10.80 10.61
CA ASP A 204 4.11 11.21 11.03
C ASP A 204 3.56 10.27 12.12
N THR A 205 2.81 10.82 13.07
CA THR A 205 2.09 10.06 14.08
C THR A 205 0.62 9.92 13.69
N VAL A 206 0.07 8.72 13.90
CA VAL A 206 -1.34 8.40 13.66
C VAL A 206 -1.91 7.64 14.84
N GLU A 207 -3.19 7.82 15.12
CA GLU A 207 -3.87 7.17 16.22
C GLU A 207 -5.17 6.49 15.75
N SER A 208 -5.63 5.49 16.51
CA SER A 208 -6.97 4.96 16.35
C SER A 208 -7.83 5.20 17.59
N TYR A 209 -8.96 5.86 17.38
CA TYR A 209 -10.00 6.14 18.37
C TYR A 209 -11.16 5.14 18.27
N ARG A 210 -10.91 3.94 17.73
CA ARG A 210 -11.97 2.93 17.52
C ARG A 210 -12.54 2.41 18.84
N LYS A 211 -11.70 2.23 19.85
CA LYS A 211 -12.11 1.80 21.20
C LYS A 211 -12.79 2.91 22.01
N GLY A 212 -12.52 4.17 21.66
CA GLY A 212 -12.99 5.33 22.40
C GLY A 212 -11.93 6.44 22.40
N ILE A 213 -12.26 7.52 23.10
CA ILE A 213 -11.34 8.65 23.33
C ILE A 213 -10.45 8.27 24.51
N PRO A 214 -9.11 8.39 24.41
CA PRO A 214 -8.22 8.09 25.53
C PRO A 214 -8.39 9.13 26.65
N GLN A 215 -8.17 8.71 27.90
CA GLN A 215 -8.27 9.59 29.07
C GLN A 215 -7.29 10.76 29.01
N THR A 216 -6.11 10.58 28.39
CA THR A 216 -5.14 11.65 28.17
C THR A 216 -5.76 12.84 27.43
N LEU A 217 -6.45 12.56 26.34
CA LEU A 217 -7.11 13.60 25.53
C LEU A 217 -8.32 14.18 26.26
N LEU A 218 -9.02 13.39 27.08
CA LEU A 218 -10.16 13.85 27.88
C LEU A 218 -9.71 14.79 29.02
N ASN A 219 -8.58 14.52 29.66
CA ASN A 219 -7.97 15.36 30.68
C ASN A 219 -7.47 16.69 30.09
N GLU A 220 -6.86 16.66 28.90
CA GLU A 220 -6.50 17.88 28.17
C GLU A 220 -7.71 18.78 27.83
N MET A 221 -8.92 18.20 27.73
CA MET A 221 -10.16 18.94 27.48
C MET A 221 -10.87 19.37 28.78
N GLY A 222 -10.28 19.12 29.95
CA GLY A 222 -10.87 19.50 31.24
C GLY A 222 -12.04 18.62 31.67
N GLY A 223 -12.06 17.33 31.28
CA GLY A 223 -13.04 16.36 31.77
C GLY A 223 -14.36 16.28 31.00
N LYS A 224 -14.65 17.27 30.12
CA LYS A 224 -15.85 17.28 29.27
C LYS A 224 -15.48 17.05 27.81
N VAL A 225 -16.32 16.31 27.09
CA VAL A 225 -16.13 16.06 25.65
C VAL A 225 -16.75 17.22 24.86
N ASP A 226 -15.92 18.19 24.48
CA ASP A 226 -16.32 19.19 23.49
C ASP A 226 -16.18 18.59 22.07
N PRO A 227 -17.28 18.42 21.30
CA PRO A 227 -17.23 17.85 19.97
C PRO A 227 -16.39 18.67 18.99
N ALA A 228 -16.28 19.99 19.16
CA ALA A 228 -15.51 20.85 18.26
C ALA A 228 -14.00 20.68 18.48
N ILE A 229 -13.53 20.79 19.73
CA ILE A 229 -12.13 20.60 20.09
C ILE A 229 -11.68 19.17 19.78
N LEU A 230 -12.49 18.18 20.15
CA LEU A 230 -12.25 16.78 19.84
C LEU A 230 -12.12 16.58 18.33
N SER A 231 -13.03 17.14 17.55
CA SER A 231 -13.04 16.99 16.10
C SER A 231 -11.75 17.57 15.48
N VAL A 232 -11.30 18.75 15.90
CA VAL A 232 -10.09 19.37 15.35
C VAL A 232 -8.84 18.56 15.67
N LYS A 233 -8.68 18.08 16.92
CA LYS A 233 -7.53 17.26 17.31
C LYS A 233 -7.54 15.88 16.65
N THR A 234 -8.69 15.23 16.59
CA THR A 234 -8.79 13.84 16.14
C THR A 234 -8.90 13.68 14.62
N THR A 235 -9.53 14.63 13.92
CA THR A 235 -9.78 14.60 12.47
C THR A 235 -8.53 14.98 11.65
N GLN A 236 -7.36 14.56 12.11
CA GLN A 236 -6.14 14.61 11.32
C GLN A 236 -6.08 13.45 10.32
N ARG A 237 -5.55 13.71 9.12
CA ARG A 237 -5.38 12.68 8.08
C ARG A 237 -4.56 11.49 8.60
N GLY A 238 -4.99 10.28 8.26
CA GLY A 238 -4.37 9.03 8.71
C GLY A 238 -4.95 8.47 10.01
N ASN A 239 -5.60 9.29 10.84
CA ASN A 239 -6.27 8.80 12.05
C ASN A 239 -7.53 8.00 11.71
N CYS A 240 -7.83 7.02 12.55
CA CYS A 240 -8.93 6.09 12.37
C CYS A 240 -9.96 6.24 13.48
N LEU A 241 -11.21 6.54 13.10
CA LEU A 241 -12.30 6.91 13.99
C LEU A 241 -13.60 6.19 13.62
N PRO A 242 -14.55 6.03 14.56
CA PRO A 242 -15.93 5.73 14.21
C PRO A 242 -16.57 6.94 13.51
N ILE A 243 -17.48 6.69 12.56
CA ILE A 243 -18.17 7.75 11.80
C ILE A 243 -18.95 8.72 12.71
N SER A 244 -19.39 8.27 13.89
CA SER A 244 -20.00 9.12 14.92
C SER A 244 -19.15 10.33 15.27
N MET A 245 -17.83 10.16 15.38
CA MET A 245 -16.89 11.22 15.79
C MET A 245 -16.49 12.13 14.62
N ILE A 246 -16.46 11.61 13.39
CA ILE A 246 -15.96 12.35 12.21
C ILE A 246 -16.98 13.43 11.80
N PRO A 247 -16.64 14.73 11.68
CA PRO A 247 -17.61 15.76 11.32
C PRO A 247 -18.20 15.54 9.92
N ILE A 248 -19.41 16.05 9.71
CA ILE A 248 -20.11 15.97 8.42
C ILE A 248 -19.32 16.77 7.38
N GLY A 249 -19.24 16.26 6.14
CA GLY A 249 -18.50 16.87 5.04
C GLY A 249 -17.06 16.38 4.90
N THR A 250 -16.48 15.78 5.94
CA THR A 250 -15.10 15.28 5.92
C THR A 250 -14.90 14.13 4.93
N ILE A 251 -13.74 14.16 4.29
CA ILE A 251 -13.26 13.13 3.37
C ILE A 251 -12.61 12.00 4.18
N VAL A 252 -13.05 10.77 3.91
CA VAL A 252 -12.59 9.57 4.60
C VAL A 252 -12.31 8.45 3.61
N HIS A 253 -11.48 7.50 3.98
CA HIS A 253 -11.23 6.25 3.27
C HIS A 253 -11.33 5.06 4.23
N ASN A 254 -11.16 3.83 3.74
CA ASN A 254 -11.28 2.62 4.57
C ASN A 254 -12.60 2.55 5.37
N VAL A 255 -13.72 2.74 4.70
CA VAL A 255 -15.03 2.78 5.39
C VAL A 255 -15.56 1.38 5.65
N GLY A 256 -15.95 1.11 6.90
CA GLY A 256 -16.62 -0.10 7.36
C GLY A 256 -18.09 -0.17 6.96
N ILE A 257 -18.76 -1.26 7.33
CA ILE A 257 -20.22 -1.42 7.15
C ILE A 257 -20.89 -1.54 8.52
N THR A 258 -20.39 -2.50 9.29
CA THR A 258 -20.83 -2.82 10.65
C THR A 258 -19.89 -2.17 11.67
N PRO A 259 -20.32 -2.02 12.93
CA PRO A 259 -19.49 -1.44 13.99
C PRO A 259 -18.23 -2.27 14.29
N VAL A 260 -18.36 -3.59 14.29
CA VAL A 260 -17.26 -4.52 14.67
C VAL A 260 -16.42 -4.93 13.46
N GLY A 261 -16.96 -4.88 12.24
CA GLY A 261 -16.27 -5.35 11.04
C GLY A 261 -15.10 -4.46 10.60
N PRO A 262 -14.22 -4.96 9.70
CA PRO A 262 -13.14 -4.19 9.11
C PRO A 262 -13.64 -3.17 8.09
N ALA A 263 -12.73 -2.26 7.71
CA ALA A 263 -12.84 -1.43 6.53
C ALA A 263 -13.03 -2.26 5.24
N LYS A 264 -14.03 -1.89 4.42
CA LYS A 264 -14.36 -2.58 3.16
C LYS A 264 -14.29 -1.65 1.95
N PHE A 265 -14.81 -0.43 2.07
CA PHE A 265 -14.92 0.51 0.97
C PHE A 265 -13.75 1.48 0.88
N CYS A 266 -13.53 2.04 -0.32
CA CYS A 266 -12.53 3.08 -0.60
C CYS A 266 -11.12 2.73 -0.08
N ARG A 267 -10.59 1.60 -0.57
CA ARG A 267 -9.25 1.08 -0.24
C ARG A 267 -8.26 1.19 -1.40
N SER A 268 -8.76 1.52 -2.59
CA SER A 268 -7.94 1.61 -3.80
C SER A 268 -7.22 2.96 -3.86
N ALA A 269 -6.09 2.99 -4.54
CA ALA A 269 -5.31 4.19 -4.76
C ALA A 269 -6.17 5.40 -5.22
N GLY A 270 -5.99 6.55 -4.58
CA GLY A 270 -6.71 7.79 -4.86
C GLY A 270 -8.22 7.80 -4.57
N THR A 271 -8.77 6.74 -3.99
CA THR A 271 -10.21 6.68 -3.66
C THR A 271 -10.52 7.30 -2.31
N TYR A 272 -11.73 7.81 -2.16
CA TYR A 272 -12.24 8.32 -0.90
C TYR A 272 -13.77 8.20 -0.85
N ALA A 273 -14.34 8.57 0.28
CA ALA A 273 -15.76 8.71 0.56
C ALA A 273 -15.98 10.01 1.33
N ARG A 274 -17.22 10.47 1.39
CA ARG A 274 -17.60 11.68 2.14
C ARG A 274 -18.77 11.38 3.07
N VAL A 275 -18.65 11.79 4.33
CA VAL A 275 -19.76 11.73 5.29
C VAL A 275 -20.75 12.83 4.94
N LEU A 276 -22.00 12.48 4.61
CA LEU A 276 -23.02 13.44 4.19
C LEU A 276 -23.99 13.80 5.32
N ALA A 277 -24.42 12.80 6.08
CA ALA A 277 -25.36 13.00 7.18
C ALA A 277 -25.16 11.93 8.25
N LYS A 278 -25.53 12.25 9.49
CA LYS A 278 -25.55 11.32 10.61
C LYS A 278 -26.97 11.28 11.16
N LEU A 279 -27.48 10.08 11.46
CA LEU A 279 -28.81 9.85 12.01
C LEU A 279 -28.64 9.01 13.29
N PRO A 280 -28.41 9.67 14.46
CA PRO A 280 -28.22 9.00 15.74
C PRO A 280 -29.41 8.10 16.11
N GLU A 281 -30.64 8.57 15.91
CA GLU A 281 -31.88 7.82 16.16
C GLU A 281 -31.90 6.45 15.47
N LYS A 282 -31.37 6.38 14.24
CA LYS A 282 -31.37 5.16 13.41
C LYS A 282 -30.05 4.39 13.51
N ASN A 283 -29.10 4.84 14.32
CA ASN A 283 -27.74 4.32 14.42
C ASN A 283 -27.03 4.20 13.05
N LYS A 284 -27.30 5.14 12.14
CA LYS A 284 -26.81 5.14 10.75
C LYS A 284 -26.18 6.46 10.36
N ALA A 285 -25.27 6.41 9.40
CA ALA A 285 -24.72 7.55 8.70
C ALA A 285 -24.90 7.37 7.20
N VAL A 286 -25.18 8.47 6.48
CA VAL A 286 -25.21 8.50 5.02
C VAL A 286 -23.83 8.88 4.53
N VAL A 287 -23.20 7.98 3.76
CA VAL A 287 -21.87 8.19 3.20
C VAL A 287 -21.95 8.10 1.68
N ARG A 288 -21.36 9.08 0.99
CA ARG A 288 -21.14 9.02 -0.45
C ARG A 288 -19.85 8.25 -0.73
N LEU A 289 -19.96 7.12 -1.43
CA LEU A 289 -18.81 6.31 -1.83
C LEU A 289 -18.16 6.87 -3.11
N GLN A 290 -16.97 6.36 -3.47
CA GLN A 290 -16.25 6.74 -4.70
C GLN A 290 -17.09 6.62 -5.98
N SER A 291 -18.05 5.68 -6.02
CA SER A 291 -18.95 5.49 -7.17
C SER A 291 -19.99 6.60 -7.32
N GLY A 292 -20.17 7.45 -6.31
CA GLY A 292 -21.27 8.42 -6.21
C GLY A 292 -22.55 7.85 -5.58
N GLU A 293 -22.60 6.56 -5.23
CA GLU A 293 -23.73 5.98 -4.47
C GLU A 293 -23.77 6.58 -3.05
N HIS A 294 -24.93 7.04 -2.61
CA HIS A 294 -25.16 7.41 -1.21
C HIS A 294 -25.70 6.20 -0.47
N ARG A 295 -25.04 5.79 0.60
CA ARG A 295 -25.31 4.53 1.29
C ARG A 295 -25.40 4.75 2.79
N TYR A 296 -26.36 4.08 3.42
CA TYR A 296 -26.39 3.89 4.87
C TYR A 296 -25.25 2.98 5.33
N ILE A 297 -24.54 3.44 6.33
CA ILE A 297 -23.47 2.73 7.04
C ILE A 297 -23.79 2.84 8.54
N SER A 298 -23.36 1.88 9.37
CA SER A 298 -23.54 2.02 10.82
C SER A 298 -22.79 3.26 11.33
N LEU A 299 -23.42 4.00 12.24
CA LEU A 299 -22.82 5.21 12.83
C LEU A 299 -21.51 4.91 13.58
N LYS A 300 -21.41 3.73 14.19
CA LYS A 300 -20.21 3.24 14.91
C LYS A 300 -19.21 2.51 14.00
N ALA A 301 -19.43 2.50 12.67
CA ALA A 301 -18.48 1.88 11.75
C ALA A 301 -17.18 2.69 11.66
N ILE A 302 -16.08 2.00 11.45
CA ILE A 302 -14.74 2.55 11.23
C ILE A 302 -14.64 3.35 9.93
N ALA A 303 -13.90 4.46 9.96
CA ALA A 303 -13.36 5.14 8.79
C ALA A 303 -12.03 5.83 9.13
N THR A 304 -11.14 5.96 8.15
CA THR A 304 -9.86 6.67 8.28
C THR A 304 -9.96 8.03 7.59
N VAL A 305 -9.49 9.10 8.23
CA VAL A 305 -9.59 10.45 7.67
C VAL A 305 -8.59 10.65 6.52
N GLY A 306 -9.03 11.30 5.46
CA GLY A 306 -8.23 11.62 4.27
C GLY A 306 -8.51 10.74 3.05
N VAL A 307 -7.67 10.87 2.03
CA VAL A 307 -7.74 10.14 0.76
C VAL A 307 -6.72 8.99 0.75
N VAL A 308 -6.98 7.89 0.03
CA VAL A 308 -5.97 6.84 -0.13
C VAL A 308 -4.78 7.34 -0.96
N SER A 309 -3.57 6.98 -0.54
CA SER A 309 -2.31 7.26 -1.26
C SER A 309 -2.29 6.82 -2.73
N ASN A 310 -1.25 7.27 -3.46
CA ASN A 310 -0.97 6.90 -4.85
C ASN A 310 -2.04 7.39 -5.85
N ILE A 311 -2.45 8.66 -5.75
CA ILE A 311 -3.50 9.24 -6.59
C ILE A 311 -3.16 9.09 -8.10
N ASP A 312 -1.90 9.26 -8.47
CA ASP A 312 -1.41 9.12 -9.86
C ASP A 312 -1.31 7.68 -10.37
N HIS A 313 -1.74 6.68 -9.58
CA HIS A 313 -1.83 5.31 -10.05
C HIS A 313 -2.68 5.19 -11.32
N GLN A 314 -3.72 6.02 -11.48
CA GLN A 314 -4.58 6.02 -12.66
C GLN A 314 -3.86 6.51 -13.94
N ASN A 315 -2.84 7.36 -13.78
CA ASN A 315 -2.10 8.00 -14.88
C ASN A 315 -0.98 7.10 -15.41
N ARG A 316 -0.75 5.92 -14.81
CA ARG A 316 0.28 4.98 -15.26
C ARG A 316 -0.09 4.32 -16.59
N SER A 317 0.92 4.10 -17.44
CA SER A 317 0.79 3.35 -18.69
C SER A 317 1.80 2.20 -18.72
N LEU A 318 1.33 0.99 -19.03
CA LEU A 318 2.17 -0.21 -19.02
C LEU A 318 3.17 -0.26 -20.19
N GLY A 319 2.89 0.39 -21.32
CA GLY A 319 3.77 0.49 -22.49
C GLY A 319 3.95 -0.77 -23.34
N LYS A 320 3.91 -1.97 -22.75
CA LYS A 320 4.08 -3.26 -23.47
C LYS A 320 3.25 -4.40 -22.88
N ALA A 321 2.88 -5.36 -23.73
CA ALA A 321 2.10 -6.54 -23.32
C ALA A 321 2.78 -7.38 -22.23
N GLY A 322 4.11 -7.52 -22.27
CA GLY A 322 4.88 -8.28 -21.28
C GLY A 322 4.69 -7.77 -19.84
N ARG A 323 4.47 -6.46 -19.64
CA ARG A 323 4.24 -5.91 -18.31
C ARG A 323 2.88 -6.34 -17.74
N SER A 324 1.85 -6.49 -18.58
CA SER A 324 0.58 -7.10 -18.20
C SER A 324 0.75 -8.57 -17.79
N ARG A 325 1.62 -9.32 -18.49
CA ARG A 325 1.94 -10.71 -18.14
C ARG A 325 2.59 -10.80 -16.77
N TRP A 326 3.53 -9.92 -16.44
CA TRP A 326 4.16 -9.87 -15.11
C TRP A 326 3.16 -9.56 -13.99
N LEU A 327 2.13 -8.76 -14.27
CA LEU A 327 1.01 -8.51 -13.35
C LEU A 327 0.06 -9.72 -13.21
N GLY A 328 0.28 -10.80 -13.96
CA GLY A 328 -0.55 -12.00 -13.95
C GLY A 328 -1.82 -11.89 -14.78
N ILE A 329 -1.84 -10.96 -15.74
CA ILE A 329 -2.96 -10.76 -16.67
C ILE A 329 -2.62 -11.45 -17.99
N ARG A 330 -3.42 -12.45 -18.37
CA ARG A 330 -3.32 -13.16 -19.66
C ARG A 330 -4.08 -12.41 -20.75
N PRO A 331 -3.79 -12.66 -22.04
CA PRO A 331 -4.50 -12.02 -23.15
C PRO A 331 -6.01 -12.26 -23.11
N THR A 332 -6.77 -11.28 -23.58
CA THR A 332 -8.24 -11.36 -23.70
C THR A 332 -8.62 -11.51 -25.17
N VAL A 333 -9.16 -12.67 -25.56
CA VAL A 333 -9.66 -12.88 -26.93
C VAL A 333 -11.06 -12.28 -27.07
N ARG A 334 -11.29 -11.52 -28.13
CA ARG A 334 -12.59 -10.88 -28.41
C ARG A 334 -13.58 -11.91 -28.96
N GLY A 335 -14.86 -11.80 -28.58
CA GLY A 335 -15.90 -12.73 -29.05
C GLY A 335 -16.07 -12.76 -30.57
N VAL A 336 -15.90 -11.62 -31.25
CA VAL A 336 -15.96 -11.52 -32.73
C VAL A 336 -14.82 -12.23 -33.46
N ALA A 337 -13.77 -12.65 -32.74
CA ALA A 337 -12.65 -13.39 -33.31
C ALA A 337 -12.78 -14.91 -33.09
N MET A 338 -13.89 -15.36 -32.51
CA MET A 338 -14.14 -16.77 -32.16
C MET A 338 -15.13 -17.40 -33.15
N ASN A 339 -15.32 -18.73 -33.05
CA ASN A 339 -16.38 -19.43 -33.75
C ASN A 339 -17.73 -19.22 -33.04
N LYS A 340 -18.83 -19.55 -33.74
CA LYS A 340 -20.19 -19.36 -33.19
C LYS A 340 -20.47 -20.21 -31.95
N CYS A 341 -19.85 -21.39 -31.87
CA CYS A 341 -19.95 -22.29 -30.72
C CYS A 341 -19.30 -21.71 -29.45
N ASP A 342 -18.22 -20.95 -29.57
CA ASP A 342 -17.46 -20.41 -28.42
C ASP A 342 -18.04 -19.10 -27.89
N HIS A 343 -18.61 -18.28 -28.77
CA HIS A 343 -19.17 -16.98 -28.40
C HIS A 343 -20.36 -16.61 -29.29
N PRO A 344 -21.40 -15.97 -28.72
CA PRO A 344 -22.53 -15.46 -29.51
C PRO A 344 -22.18 -14.47 -30.62
N HIS A 345 -20.97 -13.90 -30.61
CA HIS A 345 -20.48 -12.91 -31.58
C HIS A 345 -19.58 -13.53 -32.65
N GLY A 346 -19.27 -14.82 -32.55
CA GLY A 346 -18.37 -15.50 -33.46
C GLY A 346 -19.03 -15.91 -34.78
N GLY A 347 -18.19 -16.36 -35.71
CA GLY A 347 -18.58 -16.78 -37.06
C GLY A 347 -18.83 -15.63 -38.05
N GLY A 348 -19.42 -15.97 -39.19
CA GLY A 348 -19.55 -15.06 -40.34
C GLY A 348 -18.28 -14.97 -41.19
N ARG A 349 -18.41 -14.55 -42.45
CA ARG A 349 -17.27 -14.28 -43.32
C ARG A 349 -16.73 -12.87 -43.04
N GLY A 350 -15.41 -12.74 -42.96
CA GLY A 350 -14.77 -11.46 -42.62
C GLY A 350 -15.03 -11.01 -41.17
N LYS A 351 -14.82 -9.72 -40.91
CA LYS A 351 -15.05 -9.13 -39.58
C LYS A 351 -16.50 -8.66 -39.47
N SER A 352 -17.33 -9.40 -38.74
CA SER A 352 -18.73 -9.04 -38.50
C SER A 352 -19.07 -9.02 -37.00
N LYS A 353 -20.17 -8.34 -36.66
CA LYS A 353 -20.82 -8.42 -35.34
C LYS A 353 -22.03 -9.36 -35.35
N SER A 354 -22.30 -9.99 -36.49
CA SER A 354 -23.39 -10.97 -36.70
C SER A 354 -24.78 -10.44 -36.30
N ASN A 355 -25.01 -9.12 -36.46
CA ASN A 355 -26.19 -8.39 -36.00
C ASN A 355 -26.65 -8.76 -34.57
N LYS A 356 -25.70 -9.03 -33.66
CA LYS A 356 -26.00 -9.48 -32.30
C LYS A 356 -25.70 -8.37 -31.30
N LEU A 357 -26.59 -8.20 -30.31
CA LEU A 357 -26.36 -7.30 -29.19
C LEU A 357 -25.07 -7.67 -28.44
N SER A 358 -24.37 -6.67 -27.91
CA SER A 358 -23.14 -6.90 -27.15
C SER A 358 -23.43 -7.68 -25.86
N MET A 359 -22.89 -8.90 -25.74
CA MET A 359 -23.11 -9.82 -24.62
C MET A 359 -21.83 -10.58 -24.24
N SER A 360 -21.88 -11.25 -23.09
CA SER A 360 -20.84 -12.15 -22.60
C SER A 360 -20.86 -13.49 -23.36
N PRO A 361 -19.84 -14.36 -23.17
CA PRO A 361 -19.86 -15.70 -23.75
C PRO A 361 -21.07 -16.54 -23.33
N TRP A 362 -21.66 -16.22 -22.16
CA TRP A 362 -22.82 -16.91 -21.60
C TRP A 362 -24.14 -16.14 -21.81
N GLY A 363 -24.20 -15.26 -22.82
CA GLY A 363 -25.43 -14.58 -23.24
C GLY A 363 -25.87 -13.37 -22.41
N GLN A 364 -25.18 -13.03 -21.32
CA GLN A 364 -25.52 -11.85 -20.51
C GLN A 364 -25.16 -10.55 -21.24
N LEU A 365 -26.11 -9.62 -21.40
CA LEU A 365 -25.89 -8.33 -22.07
C LEU A 365 -24.78 -7.50 -21.39
N ALA A 366 -23.85 -6.98 -22.19
CA ALA A 366 -22.63 -6.31 -21.72
C ALA A 366 -22.75 -4.78 -21.60
N LYS A 367 -23.78 -4.18 -22.22
CA LYS A 367 -23.98 -2.71 -22.26
C LYS A 367 -25.30 -2.35 -21.60
N GLY A 368 -25.26 -1.45 -20.61
CA GLY A 368 -26.44 -0.88 -19.93
C GLY A 368 -27.19 -1.80 -18.96
N TYR A 369 -27.17 -3.12 -19.19
CA TYR A 369 -27.95 -4.09 -18.44
C TYR A 369 -27.54 -4.21 -16.95
N LYS A 370 -28.51 -4.08 -16.04
CA LYS A 370 -28.28 -4.19 -14.58
C LYS A 370 -28.26 -5.65 -14.15
N THR A 371 -27.12 -6.11 -13.62
CA THR A 371 -26.93 -7.51 -13.21
C THR A 371 -27.54 -7.84 -11.84
N ARG A 372 -27.59 -6.89 -10.90
CA ARG A 372 -28.32 -7.00 -9.63
C ARG A 372 -29.73 -6.41 -9.80
N ARG A 373 -30.77 -7.24 -9.75
CA ARG A 373 -32.15 -6.90 -10.14
C ARG A 373 -33.20 -7.74 -9.41
N GLY A 374 -34.45 -7.30 -9.39
CA GLY A 374 -35.53 -8.00 -8.69
C GLY A 374 -35.39 -7.87 -7.17
N LYS A 375 -35.60 -8.97 -6.44
CA LYS A 375 -35.62 -9.00 -4.96
C LYS A 375 -34.25 -8.76 -4.31
N ASN A 376 -33.16 -9.18 -4.96
CA ASN A 376 -31.81 -9.16 -4.37
C ASN A 376 -31.13 -7.78 -4.44
N GLN A 377 -31.85 -6.70 -4.12
CA GLN A 377 -31.31 -5.33 -4.16
C GLN A 377 -30.57 -4.91 -2.88
N ASN A 378 -29.81 -3.83 -3.00
CA ASN A 378 -29.12 -3.24 -1.86
C ASN A 378 -30.10 -2.41 -1.03
N ARG A 379 -30.53 -2.94 0.12
CA ARG A 379 -31.46 -2.26 1.05
C ARG A 379 -30.85 -1.01 1.71
N MET A 380 -29.53 -0.92 1.76
CA MET A 380 -28.82 0.18 2.43
C MET A 380 -28.51 1.36 1.49
N LYS A 381 -28.89 1.31 0.20
CA LYS A 381 -28.71 2.45 -0.70
C LYS A 381 -29.77 3.52 -0.38
N VAL A 382 -29.35 4.78 -0.32
CA VAL A 382 -30.24 5.94 -0.20
C VAL A 382 -30.45 6.56 -1.58
N LYS A 383 -29.34 6.82 -2.29
CA LYS A 383 -29.34 7.33 -3.67
C LYS A 383 -28.50 6.42 -4.53
N ASP A 384 -29.03 5.97 -5.67
CA ASP A 384 -28.28 5.14 -6.63
C ASP A 384 -27.10 5.95 -7.19
N ARG A 385 -26.08 5.23 -7.64
CA ARG A 385 -24.92 5.86 -8.30
C ARG A 385 -25.35 6.60 -9.57
N PRO A 386 -24.68 7.70 -9.94
CA PRO A 386 -24.85 8.31 -11.25
C PRO A 386 -24.56 7.29 -12.36
N ARG A 387 -25.29 7.41 -13.47
CA ARG A 387 -25.13 6.59 -14.67
C ARG A 387 -24.96 7.54 -15.84
N GLY A 388 -23.85 7.42 -16.56
CA GLY A 388 -23.62 8.17 -17.80
C GLY A 388 -24.53 7.66 -18.92
N LYS A 389 -25.81 8.02 -18.85
CA LYS A 389 -26.77 7.84 -19.94
C LYS A 389 -26.64 8.95 -20.98
N ASP A 390 -26.13 10.10 -20.58
CA ASP A 390 -25.88 11.22 -21.46
C ASP A 390 -24.83 10.83 -22.50
N LYS A 391 -25.09 11.14 -23.76
CA LYS A 391 -24.11 10.96 -24.84
C LYS A 391 -22.88 11.78 -24.49
N ARG A 392 -21.68 11.21 -24.66
CA ARG A 392 -20.47 12.02 -24.67
C ARG A 392 -20.60 12.97 -25.87
N LEU A 393 -20.54 14.27 -25.59
CA LEU A 393 -20.37 15.31 -26.60
C LEU A 393 -19.08 15.06 -27.39
#